data_AF-A0A1I0HQT5-F1
#
_entry.id   AF-A0A1I0HQT5-F1
#
_cell.length_a   1.000
_cell.length_b   1.000
_cell.length_c   1.000
_cell.angle_alpha   90.00
_cell.angle_beta   90.00
_cell.angle_gamma   90.00
#
_symmetry.space_group_name_H-M   'P 1'
#
loop_
_entity.id
_entity.type
_entity.pdbx_description
1 polymer ?
#
loop_
_entity_poly.entity_id
_entity_poly.type
_entity_poly.pdbx_seq_one_letter_code
_entity_poly.pdbx_strand_id
1 'polypeptide(L)'
;MTLEAQRQYLERVASNPRYNSIHQAAGKVLVETERKSFDLDVLRAMAGLLIEQGADTNAEQNYPIPGYTPLMLAIESDELDLVNRMVSAGGILEKTYLDQNSGKWVTPLQIATEFQAHSVLKEVFGKG
;
A
#
# COMPACT_ATOMS: atom_id res chain seq x y z
N MET A 1 28.00 1.27 26.73
CA MET A 1 27.45 -0.10 26.63
C MET A 1 28.06 -0.73 25.39
N THR A 2 28.67 -1.92 25.49
CA THR A 2 29.36 -2.58 24.36
C THR A 2 28.38 -3.42 23.54
N LEU A 3 28.71 -3.68 22.27
CA LEU A 3 27.95 -4.57 21.37
C LEU A 3 27.73 -5.96 21.99
N GLU A 4 28.73 -6.45 22.71
CA GLU A 4 28.68 -7.75 23.38
C GLU A 4 27.72 -7.76 24.58
N ALA A 5 27.66 -6.65 25.34
CA ALA A 5 26.69 -6.49 26.41
C ALA A 5 25.24 -6.39 25.88
N GLN A 6 25.03 -5.73 24.72
CA GLN A 6 23.73 -5.73 24.05
C GLN A 6 23.33 -7.12 23.57
N ARG A 7 24.27 -7.87 22.99
CA ARG A 7 24.01 -9.23 22.51
C ARG A 7 23.63 -10.17 23.66
N GLN A 8 24.40 -10.19 24.74
CA GLN A 8 24.09 -10.99 25.94
C GLN A 8 22.76 -10.59 26.58
N TYR A 9 22.43 -9.30 26.59
CA TYR A 9 21.12 -8.83 27.06
C TYR A 9 19.98 -9.36 26.19
N LEU A 10 20.09 -9.27 24.87
CA LEU A 10 19.08 -9.78 23.94
C LEU A 10 18.91 -11.29 24.05
N GLU A 11 20.01 -12.05 24.17
CA GLU A 11 20.00 -13.50 24.36
C GLU A 11 19.31 -13.89 25.68
N ARG A 12 19.55 -13.14 26.78
CA ARG A 12 18.89 -13.35 28.07
C ARG A 12 17.40 -13.05 28.03
N VAL A 13 17.02 -11.99 27.31
CA VAL A 13 15.61 -11.60 27.15
C VAL A 13 14.87 -12.65 26.31
N ALA A 14 15.45 -13.10 25.21
CA ALA A 14 14.87 -14.11 24.31
C ALA A 14 14.77 -15.52 24.94
N SER A 15 15.63 -15.85 25.91
CA SER A 15 15.58 -17.12 26.64
C SER A 15 14.65 -17.11 27.85
N ASN A 16 14.06 -15.97 28.21
CA ASN A 16 13.16 -15.86 29.35
C ASN A 16 11.76 -16.40 28.98
N PRO A 17 11.27 -17.48 29.61
CA PRO A 17 9.97 -18.08 29.26
C PRO A 17 8.78 -17.15 29.46
N ARG A 18 8.86 -16.26 30.46
CA ARG A 18 7.81 -15.27 30.74
C ARG A 18 7.80 -14.15 29.71
N TYR A 19 8.97 -13.75 29.22
CA TYR A 19 9.07 -12.78 28.13
C TYR A 19 8.46 -13.35 26.86
N ASN A 20 8.82 -14.59 26.48
CA ASN A 20 8.30 -15.24 25.29
C ASN A 20 6.78 -15.43 25.33
N SER A 21 6.21 -15.84 26.47
CA SER A 21 4.77 -16.01 26.61
C SER A 21 4.00 -14.69 26.50
N ILE A 22 4.51 -13.62 27.13
CA ILE A 22 3.91 -12.28 27.04
C ILE A 22 4.04 -11.73 25.62
N HIS A 23 5.21 -11.86 24.97
CA HIS A 23 5.41 -11.41 23.59
C HIS A 23 4.52 -12.15 22.60
N GLN A 24 4.37 -13.47 22.75
CA GLN A 24 3.48 -14.25 21.90
C GLN A 24 2.02 -13.87 22.11
N ALA A 25 1.58 -13.70 23.37
CA ALA A 25 0.23 -13.28 23.68
C ALA A 25 -0.06 -11.86 23.17
N ALA A 26 0.86 -10.92 23.38
CA ALA A 26 0.73 -9.55 22.88
C ALA A 26 0.70 -9.51 21.34
N GLY A 27 1.58 -10.26 20.66
CA GLY A 27 1.58 -10.38 19.21
C GLY A 27 0.26 -10.98 18.69
N LYS A 28 -0.24 -12.04 19.34
CA LYS A 28 -1.53 -12.63 18.99
C LYS A 28 -2.69 -11.65 19.16
N VAL A 29 -2.71 -10.90 20.27
CA VAL A 29 -3.73 -9.87 20.50
C VAL A 29 -3.64 -8.77 19.45
N LEU A 30 -2.45 -8.25 19.15
CA LEU A 30 -2.24 -7.24 18.10
C LEU A 30 -2.79 -7.74 16.75
N VAL A 31 -2.42 -8.96 16.33
CA VAL A 31 -2.90 -9.58 15.08
C VAL A 31 -4.42 -9.76 15.08
N GLU A 32 -5.00 -10.23 16.19
CA GLU A 32 -6.47 -10.41 16.31
C GLU A 32 -7.22 -9.08 16.33
N THR A 33 -6.59 -8.01 16.80
CA THR A 33 -7.18 -6.66 16.85
C THR A 33 -7.11 -6.00 15.48
N GLU A 34 -5.98 -6.12 14.78
CA GLU A 34 -5.80 -5.60 13.41
C GLU A 34 -6.71 -6.31 12.39
N ARG A 35 -6.90 -7.62 12.55
CA ARG A 35 -7.82 -8.39 11.71
C ARG A 35 -9.28 -7.96 11.87
N LYS A 36 -9.63 -7.29 12.97
CA LYS A 36 -10.95 -6.69 13.19
C LYS A 36 -11.04 -5.24 12.72
N SER A 37 -9.93 -4.55 12.46
CA SER A 37 -9.96 -3.10 12.24
C SER A 37 -10.12 -2.67 10.78
N PHE A 38 -9.90 -3.52 9.77
CA PHE A 38 -10.11 -3.13 8.37
C PHE A 38 -10.56 -4.31 7.51
N ASP A 39 -11.87 -4.43 7.30
CA ASP A 39 -12.43 -5.29 6.26
C ASP A 39 -12.13 -4.66 4.89
N LEU A 40 -11.33 -5.33 4.07
CA LEU A 40 -10.92 -4.84 2.75
C LEU A 40 -12.12 -4.62 1.83
N ASP A 41 -13.17 -5.44 1.94
CA ASP A 41 -14.35 -5.31 1.10
C ASP A 41 -15.15 -4.06 1.50
N VAL A 42 -15.18 -3.74 2.80
CA VAL A 42 -15.76 -2.48 3.29
C VAL A 42 -14.96 -1.28 2.78
N LEU A 43 -13.63 -1.33 2.82
CA LEU A 43 -12.78 -0.23 2.32
C LEU A 43 -12.94 -0.03 0.80
N ARG A 44 -13.00 -1.11 0.01
CA ARG A 44 -13.27 -1.04 -1.43
C ARG A 44 -14.66 -0.46 -1.72
N ALA A 45 -15.67 -0.87 -0.95
CA ALA A 45 -17.02 -0.31 -1.06
C ALA A 45 -17.03 1.19 -0.74
N MET A 46 -16.33 1.62 0.32
CA MET A 46 -16.18 3.03 0.66
C MET A 46 -15.48 3.82 -0.45
N ALA A 47 -14.40 3.29 -1.02
CA ALA A 47 -13.71 3.92 -2.14
C ALA A 47 -14.61 4.05 -3.38
N GLY A 48 -15.38 3.00 -3.70
CA GLY A 48 -16.38 3.03 -4.76
C GLY A 48 -17.42 4.13 -4.56
N LEU A 49 -17.97 4.25 -3.34
CA LEU A 49 -18.93 5.32 -3.00
C LEU A 49 -18.31 6.71 -3.15
N LEU A 50 -17.07 6.92 -2.70
CA LEU A 50 -16.39 8.21 -2.84
C LEU A 50 -16.22 8.60 -4.32
N ILE A 51 -15.83 7.66 -5.17
CA ILE A 51 -15.71 7.87 -6.62
C ILE A 51 -17.07 8.23 -7.21
N GLU A 52 -18.13 7.50 -6.84
CA GLU A 52 -19.51 7.77 -7.28
C GLU A 52 -20.02 9.15 -6.84
N GLN A 53 -19.52 9.68 -5.71
CA GLN A 53 -19.81 11.03 -5.22
C GLN A 53 -18.88 12.11 -5.80
N GLY A 54 -18.02 11.78 -6.77
CA GLY A 54 -17.16 12.75 -7.46
C GLY A 54 -15.84 13.04 -6.76
N ALA A 55 -15.34 12.12 -5.93
CA ALA A 55 -13.97 12.22 -5.43
C ALA A 55 -12.97 12.28 -6.60
N ASP A 56 -12.01 13.21 -6.52
CA ASP A 56 -11.01 13.40 -7.56
C ASP A 56 -9.98 12.26 -7.56
N THR A 57 -10.05 11.40 -8.57
CA THR A 57 -9.15 10.27 -8.76
C THR A 57 -7.73 10.69 -9.15
N ASN A 58 -7.55 11.96 -9.55
CA ASN A 58 -6.28 12.56 -9.94
C ASN A 58 -5.68 13.46 -8.84
N ALA A 59 -6.31 13.52 -7.67
CA ALA A 59 -5.83 14.32 -6.55
C ALA A 59 -4.39 13.93 -6.18
N GLU A 60 -3.51 14.91 -6.12
CA GLU A 60 -2.10 14.70 -5.78
C GLU A 60 -1.92 14.76 -4.26
N GLN A 61 -1.31 13.73 -3.69
CA GLN A 61 -0.81 13.82 -2.31
C GLN A 61 0.50 14.63 -2.29
N ASN A 62 0.76 15.25 -1.13
CA ASN A 62 2.00 15.99 -0.87
C ASN A 62 3.02 15.17 -0.06
N TYR A 63 2.61 14.08 0.57
CA TYR A 63 3.46 13.22 1.41
C TYR A 63 2.81 11.83 1.57
N PRO A 64 3.58 10.73 1.52
CA PRO A 64 5.05 10.68 1.42
C PRO A 64 5.63 10.93 0.03
N ILE A 65 4.83 10.84 -1.04
CA ILE A 65 5.31 10.92 -2.42
C ILE A 65 4.55 12.06 -3.13
N PRO A 66 5.14 13.26 -3.25
CA PRO A 66 4.50 14.38 -3.93
C PRO A 66 4.07 14.03 -5.36
N GLY A 67 2.82 14.34 -5.70
CA GLY A 67 2.26 14.08 -7.03
C GLY A 67 1.67 12.68 -7.22
N TYR A 68 1.84 11.78 -6.25
CA TYR A 68 1.22 10.45 -6.30
C TYR A 68 -0.31 10.58 -6.17
N THR A 69 -1.07 9.77 -6.91
CA THR A 69 -2.53 9.87 -6.95
C THR A 69 -3.23 8.62 -6.42
N PRO A 70 -4.53 8.69 -6.05
CA PRO A 70 -5.32 7.51 -5.70
C PRO A 70 -5.32 6.44 -6.80
N LEU A 71 -5.35 6.84 -8.07
CA LEU A 71 -5.28 5.90 -9.19
C LEU A 71 -3.94 5.15 -9.24
N MET A 72 -2.82 5.84 -8.97
CA MET A 72 -1.51 5.18 -8.90
C MET A 72 -1.45 4.13 -7.77
N LEU A 73 -2.05 4.43 -6.61
CA LEU A 73 -2.12 3.48 -5.50
C LEU A 73 -2.99 2.24 -5.82
N ALA A 74 -4.11 2.42 -6.52
CA ALA A 74 -4.95 1.32 -6.96
C ALA A 74 -4.22 0.43 -7.99
N ILE A 75 -3.42 1.03 -8.87
CA ILE A 75 -2.56 0.33 -9.84
C ILE A 75 -1.47 -0.45 -9.11
N GLU A 76 -0.76 0.19 -8.18
CA GLU A 76 0.26 -0.44 -7.33
C GLU A 76 -0.25 -1.70 -6.62
N SER A 77 -1.52 -1.67 -6.18
CA SER A 77 -2.17 -2.74 -5.43
C SER A 77 -2.85 -3.82 -6.29
N ASP A 78 -2.75 -3.74 -7.63
CA ASP A 78 -3.47 -4.59 -8.59
C ASP A 78 -5.01 -4.62 -8.40
N GLU A 79 -5.60 -3.53 -7.90
CA GLU A 79 -7.03 -3.39 -7.62
C GLU A 79 -7.82 -3.06 -8.92
N LEU A 80 -7.81 -4.00 -9.88
CA LEU A 80 -8.35 -3.80 -11.23
C LEU A 80 -9.77 -3.20 -11.27
N ASP A 81 -10.68 -3.69 -10.43
CA ASP A 81 -12.05 -3.18 -10.37
C ASP A 81 -12.11 -1.71 -9.93
N LEU A 82 -11.26 -1.32 -8.98
CA LEU A 82 -11.16 0.05 -8.51
C LEU A 82 -10.52 0.95 -9.57
N VAL A 83 -9.47 0.46 -10.24
CA VAL A 83 -8.83 1.14 -11.38
C VAL A 83 -9.85 1.42 -12.48
N ASN A 84 -10.65 0.43 -12.87
CA ASN A 84 -11.69 0.58 -13.90
C ASN A 84 -12.74 1.63 -13.50
N ARG A 85 -13.17 1.63 -12.23
CA ARG A 85 -14.10 2.64 -11.69
C ARG A 85 -13.51 4.04 -11.73
N MET A 86 -12.26 4.19 -11.29
CA MET A 86 -11.56 5.48 -11.29
C MET A 86 -11.34 6.02 -12.71
N VAL A 87 -10.91 5.19 -13.65
CA VAL A 87 -10.75 5.57 -15.07
C VAL A 87 -12.10 5.98 -15.68
N SER A 88 -13.16 5.23 -15.40
CA SER A 88 -14.53 5.58 -15.83
C SER A 88 -15.00 6.92 -15.24
N ALA A 89 -14.49 7.31 -14.08
CA ALA A 89 -14.75 8.59 -13.42
C ALA A 89 -13.79 9.73 -13.85
N GLY A 90 -12.92 9.51 -14.84
CA GLY A 90 -12.00 10.52 -15.36
C GLY A 90 -10.56 10.43 -14.83
N GLY A 91 -10.17 9.29 -14.26
CA GLY A 91 -8.79 9.00 -13.89
C GLY A 91 -7.83 9.00 -15.08
N ILE A 92 -6.66 9.64 -14.93
CA ILE A 92 -5.69 9.86 -15.99
C ILE A 92 -4.54 8.84 -15.88
N LEU A 93 -4.53 7.83 -16.75
CA LEU A 93 -3.50 6.77 -16.79
C LEU A 93 -2.12 7.23 -17.27
N GLU A 94 -2.03 8.44 -17.81
CA GLU A 94 -0.77 9.05 -18.28
C GLU A 94 -0.17 10.03 -17.28
N LYS A 95 -0.83 10.27 -16.14
CA LYS A 95 -0.35 11.21 -15.14
C LYS A 95 0.90 10.64 -14.48
N THR A 96 1.97 11.42 -14.43
CA THR A 96 3.25 11.03 -13.84
C THR A 96 3.50 11.78 -12.54
N TYR A 97 4.39 11.24 -11.71
CA TYR A 97 4.97 11.97 -10.57
C TYR A 97 6.50 11.96 -10.68
N LEU A 98 7.16 12.94 -10.06
CA LEU A 98 8.61 13.00 -9.98
C LEU A 98 9.08 12.24 -8.74
N ASP A 99 9.75 11.10 -8.93
CA ASP A 99 10.41 10.43 -7.82
C ASP A 99 11.60 11.27 -7.36
N GLN A 100 11.52 11.77 -6.12
CA GLN A 100 12.53 12.64 -5.55
C GLN A 100 13.86 11.92 -5.28
N ASN A 101 13.84 10.58 -5.16
CA ASN A 101 15.06 9.80 -4.91
C ASN A 101 15.88 9.61 -6.19
N SER A 102 15.23 9.20 -7.29
CA SER A 102 15.90 8.96 -8.57
C SER A 102 15.94 10.19 -9.48
N GLY A 103 15.13 11.21 -9.22
CA GLY A 103 14.97 12.39 -10.08
C GLY A 103 14.25 12.10 -11.40
N LYS A 104 13.56 10.95 -11.51
CA LYS A 104 12.89 10.52 -12.74
C LYS A 104 11.38 10.67 -12.63
N TRP A 105 10.75 10.96 -13.76
CA TRP A 105 9.30 10.86 -13.88
C TRP A 105 8.90 9.40 -13.93
N VAL A 106 7.96 9.01 -13.08
CA VAL A 106 7.43 7.65 -12.99
C VAL A 106 6.02 7.64 -13.57
N THR A 107 5.77 6.70 -14.48
CA THR A 107 4.47 6.49 -15.12
C THR A 107 3.64 5.43 -14.40
N PRO A 108 2.30 5.43 -14.55
CA PRO A 108 1.46 4.36 -14.02
C PRO A 108 1.78 2.97 -14.58
N LEU A 109 2.24 2.87 -15.83
CA LEU A 109 2.73 1.60 -16.38
C LEU A 109 4.01 1.12 -15.68
N GLN A 110 4.93 2.04 -15.34
CA GLN A 110 6.13 1.69 -14.58
C GLN A 110 5.77 1.21 -13.17
N ILE A 111 4.84 1.86 -12.49
CA ILE A 111 4.30 1.41 -11.19
C ILE A 111 3.74 -0.02 -11.34
N ALA A 112 2.84 -0.23 -12.30
CA ALA A 112 2.23 -1.54 -12.54
C ALA A 112 3.29 -2.63 -12.79
N THR A 113 4.35 -2.30 -13.51
CA THR A 113 5.46 -3.23 -13.82
C THR A 113 6.31 -3.54 -12.59
N GLU A 114 6.70 -2.51 -11.82
CA GLU A 114 7.55 -2.66 -10.64
C GLU A 114 6.87 -3.46 -9.52
N PHE A 115 5.57 -3.23 -9.33
CA PHE A 115 4.76 -3.90 -8.31
C PHE A 115 4.10 -5.20 -8.80
N GLN A 116 4.35 -5.61 -10.05
CA GLN A 116 3.79 -6.82 -10.64
C GLN A 116 2.24 -6.85 -10.54
N ALA A 117 1.60 -5.74 -10.91
CA ALA A 117 0.15 -5.63 -10.96
C ALA A 117 -0.40 -6.39 -12.18
N HIS A 118 -0.45 -7.73 -12.08
CA HIS A 118 -0.70 -8.63 -13.21
C HIS A 118 -2.03 -8.35 -13.90
N SER A 119 -3.10 -8.12 -13.13
CA SER A 119 -4.45 -7.92 -13.64
C SER A 119 -4.55 -6.57 -14.36
N VAL A 120 -4.00 -5.52 -13.74
CA VAL A 120 -3.93 -4.17 -14.31
C VAL A 120 -3.02 -4.14 -15.55
N LEU A 121 -1.83 -4.73 -15.50
CA LEU A 121 -0.92 -4.84 -16.64
C LEU A 121 -1.60 -5.50 -17.83
N LYS A 122 -2.34 -6.58 -17.60
CA LYS A 122 -3.01 -7.32 -18.67
C LYS A 122 -4.23 -6.58 -19.23
N GLU A 123 -5.12 -6.10 -18.36
CA GLU A 123 -6.44 -5.60 -18.79
C GLU A 123 -6.43 -4.11 -19.12
N VAL A 124 -5.57 -3.33 -18.47
CA VAL A 124 -5.46 -1.87 -18.66
C VAL A 124 -4.34 -1.51 -19.63
N PHE A 125 -3.16 -2.13 -19.49
CA PHE A 125 -1.98 -1.80 -20.30
C PHE A 125 -1.63 -2.83 -21.38
N GLY A 126 -2.28 -4.00 -21.39
CA GLY A 126 -1.93 -5.13 -22.24
C GLY A 126 -2.54 -5.07 -23.65
N LYS A 127 -3.19 -3.96 -24.01
CA LYS A 127 -3.77 -3.77 -25.35
C LYS A 127 -2.98 -2.70 -26.12
N GLY A 128 -2.04 -3.19 -26.92
CA GLY A 128 -1.37 -2.50 -28.02
C GLY A 128 -1.19 -3.48 -29.17
#